data_AF-A0A0D0SA64-F1
#
_entry.id   AF-A0A0D0SA64-F1
#
_cell.length_a   1.000
_cell.length_b   1.000
_cell.length_c   1.000
_cell.angle_alpha   90.00
_cell.angle_beta   90.00
_cell.angle_gamma   90.00
#
_symmetry.space_group_name_H-M   'P 1'
#
loop_
_entity.id
_entity.type
_entity.pdbx_description
1 polymer ?
#
loop_
_entity_poly.entity_id
_entity_poly.type
_entity_poly.pdbx_seq_one_letter_code
_entity_poly.pdbx_strand_id
1 'polypeptide(L)' 'MPKIIKKLTKNLSIPLIAGGLISEREDVVAALNAGAIAVSSTNQAVWNM' A
#
# COMPACT_ATOMS: atom_id res chain seq x y z
N MET A 1 -6.69 2.39 2.10
CA MET A 1 -7.31 1.26 2.86
C MET A 1 -6.30 0.51 3.76
N PRO A 2 -5.75 1.12 4.82
CA PRO A 2 -4.72 0.48 5.64
C PRO A 2 -5.23 -0.66 6.55
N LYS A 3 -6.51 -0.62 6.96
CA LYS A 3 -7.09 -1.63 7.88
C LYS A 3 -7.09 -3.04 7.29
N ILE A 4 -7.45 -3.19 6.00
CA ILE A 4 -7.51 -4.50 5.35
C ILE A 4 -6.12 -5.05 5.07
N ILE A 5 -5.19 -4.19 4.63
CA ILE A 5 -3.77 -4.55 4.42
C ILE A 5 -3.21 -5.14 5.71
N LYS A 6 -3.36 -4.44 6.85
CA LYS A 6 -2.88 -4.91 8.16
C LYS A 6 -3.53 -6.22 8.62
N LYS A 7 -4.80 -6.46 8.25
CA LYS A 7 -5.47 -7.72 8.55
C LYS A 7 -4.87 -8.85 7.70
N LEU A 8 -4.69 -8.63 6.40
CA LEU A 8 -4.17 -9.66 5.49
C LEU A 8 -2.72 -10.00 5.81
N THR A 9 -1.86 -9.01 6.02
CA THR A 9 -0.43 -9.21 6.33
C THR A 9 -0.20 -9.96 7.64
N LYS A 10 -1.14 -9.89 8.58
CA LYS A 10 -1.11 -10.69 9.82
C LYS A 10 -1.55 -12.14 9.65
N ASN A 11 -2.43 -12.42 8.70
CA ASN A 11 -3.04 -13.74 8.51
C ASN A 11 -2.39 -14.54 7.37
N LEU A 12 -1.63 -13.88 6.50
CA LEU A 12 -1.00 -14.47 5.34
C LEU A 12 0.52 -14.40 5.49
N SER A 13 1.19 -15.54 5.27
CA SER A 13 2.65 -15.64 5.30
C SER A 13 3.29 -15.33 3.93
N ILE A 14 2.59 -14.59 3.07
CA ILE A 14 3.07 -14.21 1.74
C ILE A 14 3.20 -12.69 1.61
N PRO A 15 4.17 -12.18 0.82
CA PRO A 15 4.31 -10.75 0.58
C PRO A 15 3.07 -10.15 -0.13
N LEU A 16 2.71 -8.92 0.22
CA LEU A 16 1.55 -8.22 -0.32
C LEU A 16 1.95 -6.89 -0.97
N ILE A 17 1.53 -6.68 -2.22
CA ILE A 17 1.66 -5.41 -2.93
C ILE A 17 0.29 -4.74 -2.92
N ALA A 18 0.22 -3.49 -2.45
CA ALA A 18 -1.01 -2.69 -2.51
C ALA A 18 -1.10 -1.98 -3.86
N GLY A 19 -2.31 -1.76 -4.38
CA GLY A 19 -2.51 -1.00 -5.61
C GLY A 19 -3.96 -0.60 -5.83
N GLY A 20 -4.15 0.39 -6.72
CA GLY A 20 -5.46 0.97 -7.02
C GLY A 20 -5.88 2.07 -6.05
N LEU A 21 -6.49 3.14 -6.59
CA LEU A 21 -7.00 4.30 -5.83
C LEU A 21 -5.94 5.02 -4.96
N ILE A 22 -4.67 4.95 -5.35
CA ILE A 22 -3.58 5.69 -4.69
C ILE A 22 -3.55 7.11 -5.27
N SER A 23 -3.97 8.08 -4.47
CA SER A 23 -4.18 9.46 -4.95
C SER A 23 -3.13 10.42 -4.41
N GLU A 24 -2.69 10.19 -3.17
CA GLU A 24 -1.77 11.06 -2.44
C GLU A 24 -0.62 10.27 -1.80
N ARG A 25 0.41 10.99 -1.34
CA ARG A 25 1.60 10.39 -0.71
C ARG A 25 1.22 9.62 0.56
N GLU A 26 0.24 10.14 1.28
CA GLU A 26 -0.30 9.59 2.53
C GLU A 26 -0.91 8.20 2.30
N ASP A 27 -1.55 7.96 1.14
CA ASP A 27 -2.06 6.64 0.77
C ASP A 27 -0.92 5.61 0.64
N VAL A 28 0.18 6.00 -0.01
CA VAL A 28 1.35 5.13 -0.18
C VAL A 28 1.96 4.81 1.17
N VAL A 29 2.23 5.83 1.97
CA VAL A 29 2.83 5.69 3.31
C VAL A 29 1.93 4.84 4.21
N ALA A 30 0.61 5.06 4.18
CA ALA A 30 -0.34 4.28 4.96
C ALA A 30 -0.39 2.80 4.53
N ALA A 31 -0.27 2.51 3.23
CA ALA A 31 -0.23 1.13 2.73
C ALA A 31 1.05 0.41 3.17
N LEU A 32 2.21 1.06 3.03
CA LEU A 32 3.50 0.51 3.46
C LEU A 32 3.54 0.29 4.98
N ASN A 33 3.10 1.27 5.77
CA ASN A 33 3.02 1.15 7.23
C ASN A 33 2.03 0.07 7.70
N ALA A 34 1.01 -0.25 6.90
CA ALA A 34 0.09 -1.34 7.17
C ALA A 34 0.69 -2.73 6.88
N GLY A 35 1.87 -2.80 6.27
CA GLY A 35 2.63 -4.03 6.01
C GLY A 35 2.67 -4.46 4.55
N ALA A 36 2.20 -3.64 3.61
CA ALA A 36 2.47 -3.90 2.19
C ALA A 36 3.98 -3.74 1.91
N ILE A 37 4.55 -4.62 1.08
CA ILE A 37 5.98 -4.57 0.73
C ILE A 37 6.28 -3.55 -0.37
N ALA A 38 5.27 -3.20 -1.15
CA ALA A 38 5.36 -2.23 -2.25
C ALA A 38 3.96 -1.69 -2.58
N VAL A 39 3.93 -0.59 -3.33
CA VAL A 39 2.71 0.00 -3.88
C VAL A 39 2.84 0.08 -5.41
N SER A 40 1.86 -0.47 -6.11
CA SER A 40 1.70 -0.32 -7.56
C SER A 40 0.71 0.81 -7.84
N SER A 41 1.15 1.82 -8.59
CA SER A 41 0.33 2.99 -8.91
C SER A 41 0.62 3.48 -10.32
N THR A 42 -0.44 3.82 -11.06
CA THR A 42 -0.35 4.56 -12.33
C THR A 42 -0.29 6.07 -12.13
N ASN A 43 -0.52 6.54 -10.91
CA ASN A 43 -0.46 7.96 -10.58
C ASN A 43 1.00 8.38 -10.39
N GLN A 44 1.57 9.03 -11.41
CA GLN A 44 2.96 9.47 -11.41
C GLN A 44 3.26 10.55 -10.36
N ALA A 45 2.23 11.29 -9.90
CA ALA A 45 2.42 12.31 -8.86
C ALA A 45 2.95 11.71 -7.55
N VAL A 46 2.63 10.44 -7.28
CA VAL A 46 3.12 9.70 -6.12
C VAL A 46 4.35 8.84 -6.44
N TRP A 47 5.04 9.03 -7.57
CA TRP A 47 6.29 8.28 -7.84
C TRP A 47 7.51 9.01 -7.27
N ASN A 48 7.52 10.34 -7.33
CA ASN A 48 8.63 11.20 -6.90
C ASN A 48 8.44 11.73 -5.47
N MET A 49 7.91 10.89 -4.57
CA MET A 49 7.52 11.23 -3.19
C MET A 49 8.67 11.59 -2.24
#